data_AF-A0A2N1Y0G2-F1
#
_entry.id   AF-A0A2N1Y0G2-F1
#
_cell.length_a   1.000
_cell.length_b   1.000
_cell.length_c   1.000
_cell.angle_alpha   90.00
_cell.angle_beta   90.00
_cell.angle_gamma   90.00
#
_symmetry.space_group_name_H-M   'P 1'
#
loop_
_entity.id
_entity.type
_entity.pdbx_description
1 polymer ?
#
loop_
_entity_poly.entity_id
_entity_poly.type
_entity_poly.pdbx_seq_one_letter_code
_entity_poly.pdbx_strand_id
1 'polypeptide(L)'
;MQSKNHTKLQPRLLTLLISALLSPAAMAQSAETASADNAKRLDDVVVTAQKRSQALEDVPIAITVIDRETLEKERGRTLFDLQQLAPNFQLVKAGFNSITIRGVGGGGRSIGFDTRAGMYLDGVYLGQSPALNMPLFDIEQVEILRGPQGHLFGRNTVSGAVNVTTAAPSPYFDSKLRAVYGNNDAFEAYGSVTGPISESVLGKIAASYETRDGYTRNVFNGDDLDNLDRFSTRGELSFLVSDKLTIPQHQAAAPERHRLQRRRHHPHQLQRQVRAVFAGAAHRLVQ
;
A
#
# COMPACT_ATOMS: atom_id res chain seq x y z
N MET A 1 -5.97 -40.29 -29.19
CA MET A 1 -5.69 -39.01 -29.88
C MET A 1 -6.96 -38.17 -29.83
N GLN A 2 -7.11 -37.26 -28.86
CA GLN A 2 -8.25 -36.35 -28.77
C GLN A 2 -7.76 -34.95 -28.41
N SER A 3 -8.00 -34.02 -29.33
CA SER A 3 -7.68 -32.61 -29.27
C SER A 3 -8.49 -31.91 -28.17
N LYS A 4 -7.84 -31.19 -27.27
CA LYS A 4 -8.49 -30.24 -26.35
C LYS A 4 -8.34 -28.84 -26.93
N ASN A 5 -9.45 -28.31 -27.42
CA ASN A 5 -9.56 -26.94 -27.91
C ASN A 5 -9.39 -25.96 -26.73
N HIS A 6 -8.36 -25.13 -26.79
CA HIS A 6 -8.19 -23.99 -25.90
C HIS A 6 -8.96 -22.80 -26.48
N THR A 7 -10.11 -22.48 -25.88
CA THR A 7 -10.89 -21.28 -26.22
C THR A 7 -10.13 -20.05 -25.71
N LYS A 8 -9.40 -19.38 -26.61
CA LYS A 8 -8.82 -18.05 -26.35
C LYS A 8 -9.94 -17.02 -26.42
N LEU A 9 -10.22 -16.33 -25.32
CA LEU A 9 -11.05 -15.12 -25.33
C LEU A 9 -10.34 -14.05 -26.16
N GLN A 10 -10.94 -13.66 -27.28
CA GLN A 10 -10.39 -12.66 -28.19
C GLN A 10 -10.58 -11.24 -27.61
N PRO A 11 -9.58 -10.34 -27.72
CA PRO A 11 -9.60 -9.00 -27.12
C PRO A 11 -10.45 -7.98 -27.90
N ARG A 12 -11.22 -8.41 -28.90
CA ARG A 12 -11.87 -7.53 -29.89
C ARG A 12 -13.04 -6.71 -29.34
N LEU A 13 -13.57 -7.05 -28.17
CA LEU A 13 -14.67 -6.29 -27.54
C LEU A 13 -14.20 -5.17 -26.61
N LEU A 14 -12.93 -5.17 -26.15
CA LEU A 14 -12.42 -4.13 -25.25
C LEU A 14 -12.04 -2.83 -25.98
N THR A 15 -11.75 -2.94 -27.29
CA THR A 15 -11.35 -1.81 -28.14
C THR A 15 -12.51 -0.91 -28.58
N LEU A 16 -13.77 -1.35 -28.48
CA LEU A 16 -14.92 -0.56 -28.93
C LEU A 16 -15.48 0.38 -27.84
N LEU A 17 -15.13 0.18 -26.57
CA LEU A 17 -15.59 1.05 -25.46
C LEU A 17 -14.67 2.26 -25.20
N ILE A 18 -13.45 2.25 -25.74
CA ILE A 18 -12.44 3.29 -25.49
C ILE A 18 -12.57 4.48 -26.47
N SER A 19 -13.24 4.30 -27.61
CA SER A 19 -13.40 5.36 -28.63
C SER A 19 -14.57 6.32 -28.38
N ALA A 20 -15.45 6.04 -27.42
CA ALA A 20 -16.65 6.86 -27.15
C ALA A 20 -16.48 7.94 -26.05
N LEU A 21 -15.29 8.04 -25.44
CA LEU A 21 -15.01 8.97 -24.33
C LEU A 21 -14.09 10.15 -24.70
N LEU A 22 -13.68 10.28 -25.98
CA LEU A 22 -12.81 11.37 -26.45
C LEU A 22 -13.60 12.45 -27.22
N SER A 23 -14.64 13.01 -26.61
CA SER A 23 -15.21 14.28 -27.05
C SER A 23 -14.59 15.41 -26.23
N PRO A 24 -13.70 16.25 -26.80
CA PRO A 24 -13.17 17.40 -26.07
C PRO A 24 -14.25 18.47 -25.97
N ALA A 25 -14.82 18.65 -24.77
CA ALA A 25 -15.58 19.85 -24.44
C ALA A 25 -14.58 21.02 -24.33
N ALA A 26 -14.65 21.94 -25.29
CA ALA A 26 -13.89 23.18 -25.26
C ALA A 26 -14.37 24.05 -24.08
N MET A 27 -13.60 24.08 -22.98
CA MET A 27 -13.73 25.06 -21.91
C MET A 27 -12.74 26.19 -22.16
N ALA A 28 -13.27 27.41 -22.26
CA ALA A 28 -12.48 28.63 -22.37
C ALA A 28 -11.74 28.89 -21.05
N GLN A 29 -10.41 28.94 -21.09
CA GLN A 29 -9.57 29.23 -19.93
C GLN A 29 -9.30 30.74 -19.86
N SER A 30 -10.01 31.43 -18.97
CA SER A 30 -9.60 32.75 -18.51
C SER A 30 -8.32 32.58 -17.69
N ALA A 31 -7.21 33.09 -18.21
CA ALA A 31 -5.93 33.09 -17.53
C ALA A 31 -5.93 34.16 -16.43
N GLU A 32 -6.26 33.75 -15.22
CA GLU A 32 -5.95 34.54 -14.03
C GLU A 32 -4.48 34.35 -13.70
N THR A 33 -3.72 35.44 -13.76
CA THR A 33 -2.29 35.47 -13.50
C THR A 33 -2.08 35.32 -12.00
N ALA A 34 -1.91 34.07 -11.53
CA ALA A 34 -1.54 33.79 -10.15
C ALA A 34 -0.11 34.29 -9.92
N SER A 35 0.02 35.28 -9.04
CA SER A 35 1.27 35.89 -8.61
C SER A 35 2.31 34.85 -8.21
N ALA A 36 3.48 34.95 -8.84
CA ALA A 36 4.67 34.15 -8.58
C ALA A 36 5.39 34.59 -7.29
N ASP A 37 4.70 34.55 -6.15
CA ASP A 37 5.24 34.90 -4.82
C ASP A 37 5.35 33.70 -3.85
N ASN A 38 4.99 32.47 -4.29
CA ASN A 38 5.27 31.24 -3.54
C ASN A 38 6.66 30.68 -3.86
N ALA A 39 7.68 31.53 -3.84
CA ALA A 39 9.06 31.10 -3.84
C ALA A 39 9.37 30.38 -2.52
N LYS A 40 9.17 29.06 -2.51
CA LYS A 40 10.03 28.10 -1.79
C LYS A 40 10.20 28.37 -0.29
N ARG A 41 9.11 28.58 0.46
CA ARG A 41 9.14 28.20 1.88
C ARG A 41 9.38 26.70 1.93
N LEU A 42 10.26 26.23 2.81
CA LEU A 42 10.24 24.83 3.21
C LEU A 42 8.79 24.60 3.67
N ASP A 43 8.05 23.75 2.97
CA ASP A 43 6.75 23.32 3.48
C ASP A 43 7.03 22.68 4.85
N ASP A 44 6.32 23.16 5.89
CA ASP A 44 6.43 22.60 7.21
C ASP A 44 6.01 21.14 7.12
N VAL A 45 6.98 20.22 7.16
CA VAL A 45 6.72 18.79 7.09
C VAL A 45 5.97 18.41 8.35
N VAL A 46 4.66 18.19 8.21
CA VAL A 46 3.79 17.79 9.32
C VAL A 46 3.93 16.29 9.54
N VAL A 47 4.21 15.89 10.78
CA VAL A 47 4.30 14.49 11.18
C VAL A 47 3.25 14.13 12.21
N THR A 48 2.90 12.86 12.22
CA THR A 48 1.96 12.23 13.16
C THR A 48 2.65 11.27 14.13
N ALA A 49 3.98 11.30 14.15
CA ALA A 49 4.85 10.40 14.91
C ALA A 49 4.52 10.34 16.40
N GLN A 50 4.06 11.44 16.99
CA GLN A 50 3.64 11.49 18.40
C GLN A 50 2.13 11.28 18.63
N LYS A 51 1.43 10.68 17.67
CA LYS A 51 -0.05 10.60 17.62
C LYS A 51 -0.72 11.99 17.63
N ARG A 52 0.02 13.02 17.26
CA ARG A 52 -0.43 14.41 17.10
C ARG A 52 0.23 14.98 15.86
N SER A 53 -0.51 15.83 15.16
CA SER A 53 0.00 16.62 14.02
C SER A 53 0.94 17.70 14.55
N GLN A 54 2.22 17.64 14.18
CA GLN A 54 3.27 18.56 14.62
C GLN A 54 4.25 18.84 13.48
N ALA A 55 4.84 20.03 13.43
CA ALA A 55 5.93 20.31 12.51
C ALA A 55 7.15 19.46 12.87
N LEU A 56 7.87 18.95 11.86
CA LEU A 56 9.03 18.10 12.03
C LEU A 56 10.11 18.71 12.93
N GLU A 57 10.29 20.03 12.86
CA GLU A 57 11.26 20.80 13.65
C GLU A 57 10.93 20.84 15.15
N ASP A 58 9.66 20.70 15.52
CA ASP A 58 9.20 20.71 16.90
C ASP A 58 9.25 19.33 17.56
N VAL A 59 9.55 18.27 16.81
CA VAL A 59 9.53 16.90 17.34
C VAL A 59 10.89 16.56 17.97
N PRO A 60 10.97 16.37 19.30
CA PRO A 60 12.23 16.11 20.00
C PRO A 60 12.68 14.64 19.89
N ILE A 61 12.54 14.02 18.71
CA ILE A 61 12.98 12.65 18.44
C ILE A 61 13.70 12.58 17.09
N ALA A 62 14.60 11.62 16.95
CA ALA A 62 15.28 11.39 15.68
C ALA A 62 14.35 10.67 14.68
N ILE A 63 13.62 11.43 13.88
CA ILE A 63 12.71 10.95 12.84
C ILE A 63 13.28 11.19 11.44
N THR A 64 12.98 10.29 10.51
CA THR A 64 13.12 10.52 9.06
C THR A 64 11.72 10.47 8.46
N VAL A 65 11.35 11.48 7.67
CA VAL A 65 10.07 11.54 6.95
C VAL A 65 10.34 11.38 5.47
N ILE A 66 9.56 10.51 4.84
CA ILE A 66 9.54 10.31 3.40
C ILE A 66 8.12 10.66 2.97
N ASP A 67 7.96 11.85 2.39
CA ASP A 67 6.67 12.38 1.94
C ASP A 67 6.19 11.71 0.64
N ARG A 68 4.94 11.99 0.27
CA ARG A 68 4.35 11.50 -0.98
C ARG A 68 5.20 11.80 -2.20
N GLU A 69 5.68 13.03 -2.34
CA GLU A 69 6.44 13.44 -3.53
C GLU A 69 7.73 12.64 -3.66
N THR A 70 8.45 12.45 -2.56
CA THR A 70 9.65 11.61 -2.51
C THR A 70 9.32 10.16 -2.79
N LEU A 71 8.25 9.61 -2.21
CA LEU A 71 7.80 8.22 -2.48
C LEU A 71 7.49 8.00 -3.97
N GLU A 72 6.81 8.96 -4.61
CA GLU A 72 6.47 8.92 -6.03
C GLU A 72 7.72 9.03 -6.92
N LYS A 73 8.64 9.95 -6.57
CA LYS A 73 9.88 10.19 -7.30
C LYS A 73 10.84 9.01 -7.25
N GLU A 74 11.05 8.46 -6.05
CA GLU A 74 11.94 7.32 -5.79
C GLU A 74 11.30 5.98 -6.19
N ARG A 75 10.03 6.00 -6.63
CA ARG A 75 9.25 4.81 -7.00
C ARG A 75 9.29 3.75 -5.89
N GLY A 76 9.19 4.19 -4.64
CA GLY A 76 9.24 3.31 -3.47
C GLY A 76 8.03 2.38 -3.44
N ARG A 77 8.18 1.16 -3.97
CA ARG A 77 7.06 0.20 -4.11
C ARG A 77 6.76 -0.52 -2.80
N THR A 78 7.78 -0.69 -1.99
CA THR A 78 7.73 -1.39 -0.71
C THR A 78 8.61 -0.68 0.31
N LEU A 79 8.43 -0.99 1.60
CA LEU A 79 9.33 -0.48 2.65
C LEU A 79 10.80 -0.87 2.43
N PHE A 80 11.06 -1.93 1.65
CA PHE A 80 12.42 -2.35 1.32
C PHE A 80 13.14 -1.32 0.44
N ASP A 81 12.40 -0.64 -0.43
CA ASP A 81 12.99 0.34 -1.35
C ASP A 81 13.37 1.63 -0.60
N LEU A 82 12.63 1.93 0.48
CA LEU A 82 12.87 3.10 1.33
C LEU A 82 14.13 3.01 2.18
N GLN A 83 14.77 1.83 2.27
CA GLN A 83 15.97 1.67 3.10
C GLN A 83 17.13 2.55 2.65
N GLN A 84 17.16 2.94 1.37
CA GLN A 84 18.19 3.82 0.83
C GLN A 84 17.98 5.29 1.22
N LEU A 85 16.76 5.66 1.62
CA LEU A 85 16.37 7.03 1.95
C LEU A 85 16.48 7.32 3.46
N ALA A 86 16.59 6.28 4.29
CA ALA A 86 16.59 6.41 5.74
C ALA A 86 17.93 5.93 6.35
N PRO A 87 18.73 6.83 6.94
CA PRO A 87 20.01 6.42 7.52
C PRO A 87 19.80 5.59 8.78
N ASN A 88 20.66 4.58 8.94
CA ASN A 88 20.61 3.60 10.03
C ASN A 88 19.31 2.78 10.09
N PHE A 89 18.64 2.60 8.95
CA PHE A 89 17.47 1.74 8.78
C PHE A 89 17.79 0.68 7.74
N GLN A 90 17.52 -0.59 8.07
CA GLN A 90 17.78 -1.73 7.18
C GLN A 90 16.63 -2.72 7.27
N LEU A 91 16.19 -3.23 6.13
CA LEU A 91 15.34 -4.41 6.07
C LEU A 91 16.17 -5.62 5.67
N VAL A 92 16.12 -6.67 6.48
CA VAL A 92 16.77 -7.94 6.15
C VAL A 92 15.72 -8.88 5.55
N LYS A 93 15.97 -9.37 4.34
CA LYS A 93 15.18 -10.42 3.66
C LYS A 93 15.95 -11.74 3.69
N ALA A 94 15.83 -12.50 4.78
CA ALA A 94 16.56 -13.76 4.97
C ALA A 94 15.62 -14.89 5.43
N GLY A 95 14.76 -15.38 4.54
CA GLY A 95 13.72 -16.37 4.85
C GLY A 95 12.55 -15.81 5.69
N PHE A 96 12.75 -14.69 6.36
CA PHE A 96 11.78 -13.80 7.00
C PHE A 96 12.24 -12.35 6.83
N ASN A 97 11.30 -11.41 6.95
CA ASN A 97 11.58 -9.99 6.90
C ASN A 97 11.69 -9.43 8.32
N SER A 98 12.74 -8.66 8.59
CA SER A 98 12.90 -7.92 9.85
C SER A 98 13.39 -6.50 9.60
N ILE A 99 12.93 -5.58 10.45
CA ILE A 99 13.43 -4.21 10.50
C ILE A 99 14.56 -4.13 11.52
N THR A 100 15.67 -3.49 11.12
CA THR A 100 16.80 -3.15 11.98
C THR A 100 16.98 -1.64 11.97
N ILE A 101 17.02 -1.03 13.16
CA ILE A 101 17.24 0.42 13.33
C ILE A 101 18.44 0.62 14.26
N ARG A 102 19.43 1.41 13.82
CA ARG A 102 20.71 1.64 14.54
C ARG A 102 21.41 0.33 14.95
N GLY A 103 21.40 -0.66 14.05
CA GLY A 103 21.99 -1.98 14.31
C GLY A 103 21.19 -2.86 15.28
N VAL A 104 20.11 -2.36 15.87
CA VAL A 104 19.23 -3.12 16.76
C VAL A 104 18.05 -3.63 15.94
N GLY A 105 18.13 -4.90 15.58
CA GLY A 105 17.09 -5.63 14.88
C GLY A 105 16.71 -6.88 15.64
N GLY A 106 15.67 -7.55 15.19
CA GLY A 106 15.28 -8.83 15.74
C GLY A 106 13.98 -9.32 15.13
N GLY A 107 13.84 -10.64 15.16
CA GLY A 107 12.73 -11.35 14.56
C GLY A 107 13.16 -12.78 14.29
N GLY A 108 12.22 -13.70 14.43
CA GLY A 108 12.35 -15.07 13.98
C GLY A 108 11.06 -15.47 13.30
N ARG A 109 11.07 -16.55 12.51
CA ARG A 109 9.85 -17.06 11.85
C ARG A 109 8.78 -17.57 12.83
N SER A 110 9.14 -17.75 14.10
CA SER A 110 8.22 -18.27 15.11
C SER A 110 7.40 -17.16 15.73
N ILE A 111 6.09 -17.41 15.86
CA ILE A 111 5.06 -16.49 16.41
C ILE A 111 5.41 -16.02 17.83
N GLY A 112 6.30 -16.71 18.54
CA GLY A 112 6.78 -16.34 19.88
C GLY A 112 7.95 -15.34 19.93
N PHE A 113 8.61 -15.06 18.80
CA PHE A 113 9.60 -13.97 18.75
C PHE A 113 8.87 -12.66 18.54
N ASP A 114 9.27 -11.60 19.24
CA ASP A 114 8.71 -10.26 19.00
C ASP A 114 9.64 -9.41 18.14
N THR A 115 9.07 -8.49 17.34
CA THR A 115 9.87 -7.56 16.54
C THR A 115 10.46 -6.47 17.44
N ARG A 116 11.71 -6.09 17.21
CA ARG A 116 12.34 -4.99 17.97
C ARG A 116 11.96 -3.60 17.46
N ALA A 117 11.59 -3.51 16.18
CA ALA A 117 10.99 -2.33 15.56
C ALA A 117 9.62 -2.68 15.00
N GLY A 118 8.61 -1.87 15.33
CA GLY A 118 7.23 -2.10 14.94
C GLY A 118 6.84 -1.33 13.69
N MET A 119 6.00 -1.92 12.85
CA MET A 119 5.37 -1.23 11.71
C MET A 119 3.91 -0.91 12.05
N TYR A 120 3.51 0.32 11.76
CA TYR A 120 2.17 0.84 11.98
C TYR A 120 1.63 1.39 10.67
N LEU A 121 0.36 1.12 10.40
CA LEU A 121 -0.38 1.71 9.29
C LEU A 121 -1.58 2.44 9.88
N ASP A 122 -1.68 3.74 9.66
CA ASP A 122 -2.72 4.61 10.22
C ASP A 122 -2.85 4.42 11.75
N GLY A 123 -1.71 4.24 12.41
CA GLY A 123 -1.62 4.01 13.85
C GLY A 123 -1.93 2.59 14.33
N VAL A 124 -2.33 1.66 13.46
CA VAL A 124 -2.58 0.25 13.78
C VAL A 124 -1.31 -0.56 13.60
N TYR A 125 -0.93 -1.34 14.61
CA TYR A 125 0.23 -2.22 14.54
C TYR A 125 0.00 -3.37 13.56
N LEU A 126 0.85 -3.52 12.55
CA LEU A 126 0.72 -4.55 11.51
C LEU A 126 1.44 -5.87 11.85
N GLY A 127 2.19 -5.94 12.96
CA GLY A 127 2.87 -7.19 13.35
C GLY A 127 4.10 -7.53 12.51
N GLN A 128 4.36 -8.83 12.36
CA GLN A 128 5.59 -9.35 11.74
C GLN A 128 5.54 -9.50 10.20
N SER A 129 6.71 -9.82 9.64
CA SER A 129 7.11 -10.27 8.30
C SER A 129 6.21 -10.05 7.07
N PRO A 130 4.97 -10.58 6.92
CA PRO A 130 4.16 -10.30 5.71
C PRO A 130 3.84 -8.81 5.52
N ALA A 131 3.63 -8.06 6.62
CA ALA A 131 3.35 -6.63 6.57
C ALA A 131 4.47 -5.81 5.91
N LEU A 132 5.72 -6.26 6.02
CA LEU A 132 6.89 -5.57 5.44
C LEU A 132 6.97 -5.68 3.90
N ASN A 133 6.25 -6.63 3.30
CA ASN A 133 6.14 -6.76 1.85
C ASN A 133 4.90 -6.03 1.30
N MET A 134 4.14 -5.35 2.15
CA MET A 134 2.95 -4.61 1.74
C MET A 134 3.33 -3.55 0.69
N PRO A 135 2.57 -3.45 -0.41
CA PRO A 135 2.78 -2.39 -1.38
C PRO A 135 2.49 -1.02 -0.76
N LEU A 136 3.38 -0.07 -1.02
CA LEU A 136 3.21 1.34 -0.67
C LEU A 136 2.47 2.05 -1.80
N PHE A 137 1.15 1.87 -1.85
CA PHE A 137 0.28 2.63 -2.74
C PHE A 137 -0.64 3.53 -1.93
N ASP A 138 -0.98 4.69 -2.51
CA ASP A 138 -1.89 5.66 -1.90
C ASP A 138 -1.46 6.09 -0.49
N ILE A 139 -0.17 6.42 -0.34
CA ILE A 139 0.46 6.80 0.92
C ILE A 139 0.62 8.34 0.95
N GLU A 140 0.37 8.93 2.12
CA GLU A 140 0.68 10.33 2.40
C GLU A 140 2.15 10.48 2.74
N GLN A 141 2.62 9.68 3.71
CA GLN A 141 4.01 9.71 4.16
C GLN A 141 4.40 8.45 4.91
N VAL A 142 5.71 8.20 4.97
CA VAL A 142 6.34 7.20 5.82
C VAL A 142 7.28 7.88 6.80
N GLU A 143 7.08 7.62 8.08
CA GLU A 143 7.86 8.16 9.18
C GLU A 143 8.66 7.03 9.84
N ILE A 144 9.98 7.21 9.94
CA ILE A 144 10.88 6.24 10.58
C ILE A 144 11.42 6.87 11.86
N LEU A 145 10.90 6.40 12.99
CA LEU A 145 11.28 6.84 14.32
C LEU A 145 12.43 5.98 14.82
N ARG A 146 13.54 6.61 15.20
CA ARG A 146 14.75 5.90 15.65
C ARG A 146 14.90 5.96 17.16
N GLY A 147 15.10 4.79 17.76
CA GLY A 147 15.23 4.63 19.22
C GLY A 147 13.91 4.23 19.89
N PRO A 148 13.92 3.93 21.19
CA PRO A 148 12.77 3.37 21.89
C PRO A 148 11.49 4.22 21.78
N GLN A 149 10.38 3.62 21.33
CA GLN A 149 9.06 4.29 21.22
C GLN A 149 7.98 3.64 22.08
N GLY A 150 8.38 3.01 23.19
CA GLY A 150 7.50 2.16 24.01
C GLY A 150 6.27 2.88 24.59
N HIS A 151 6.37 4.19 24.82
CA HIS A 151 5.29 4.99 25.41
C HIS A 151 4.10 5.23 24.47
N LEU A 152 4.36 5.39 23.16
CA LEU A 152 3.32 5.74 22.18
C LEU A 152 2.93 4.56 21.27
N PHE A 153 3.83 3.61 21.09
CA PHE A 153 3.67 2.50 20.16
C PHE A 153 3.67 1.13 20.86
N GLY A 154 4.03 1.06 22.15
CA GLY A 154 3.97 -0.15 22.95
C GLY A 154 5.21 -1.05 22.83
N ARG A 155 5.07 -2.30 23.28
CA ARG A 155 6.18 -3.22 23.60
C ARG A 155 7.14 -3.58 22.45
N ASN A 156 6.81 -3.28 21.20
CA ASN A 156 7.52 -3.76 20.00
C ASN A 156 8.38 -2.71 19.31
N THR A 157 8.84 -1.72 20.07
CA THR A 157 9.51 -0.53 19.52
C THR A 157 10.80 -0.20 20.23
N VAL A 158 11.52 -1.22 20.73
CA VAL A 158 12.79 -1.04 21.43
C VAL A 158 13.85 -0.37 20.55
N SER A 159 13.91 -0.69 19.26
CA SER A 159 14.83 -0.04 18.32
C SER A 159 14.21 1.13 17.54
N GLY A 160 12.88 1.22 17.50
CA GLY A 160 12.16 2.24 16.76
C GLY A 160 10.79 1.82 16.30
N ALA A 161 10.19 2.66 15.47
CA ALA A 161 8.92 2.39 14.82
C ALA A 161 8.94 2.93 13.38
N VAL A 162 8.23 2.25 12.49
CA VAL A 162 7.90 2.74 11.16
C VAL A 162 6.40 3.03 11.15
N ASN A 163 6.02 4.28 10.97
CA ASN A 163 4.64 4.70 10.87
C ASN A 163 4.34 5.06 9.41
N VAL A 164 3.35 4.41 8.83
CA VAL A 164 2.89 4.63 7.46
C VAL A 164 1.51 5.27 7.55
N THR A 165 1.35 6.44 6.94
CA THR A 165 0.09 7.17 6.92
C THR A 165 -0.48 7.11 5.50
N THR A 166 -1.69 6.60 5.36
CA THR A 166 -2.39 6.56 4.08
C THR A 166 -2.96 7.93 3.73
N ALA A 167 -3.13 8.18 2.44
CA ALA A 167 -3.69 9.45 2.00
C ALA A 167 -5.20 9.47 2.28
N ALA A 168 -5.65 10.39 3.13
CA ALA A 168 -7.04 10.50 3.56
C ALA A 168 -7.99 10.98 2.43
N PRO A 169 -9.32 10.79 2.59
CA PRO A 169 -10.33 11.37 1.71
C PRO A 169 -10.26 12.90 1.69
N SER A 170 -10.33 13.49 0.49
CA SER A 170 -10.31 14.94 0.28
C SER A 170 -11.73 15.54 0.30
N PRO A 171 -11.90 16.78 0.81
CA PRO A 171 -13.15 17.53 0.66
C PRO A 171 -13.37 18.03 -0.78
N TYR A 172 -12.35 17.95 -1.64
CA TYR A 172 -12.43 18.29 -3.06
C TYR A 172 -12.31 17.02 -3.90
N PHE A 173 -12.98 17.02 -5.05
CA PHE A 173 -12.80 15.96 -6.02
C PHE A 173 -11.36 15.97 -6.55
N ASP A 174 -10.64 14.86 -6.37
CA ASP A 174 -9.29 14.64 -6.87
C ASP A 174 -9.17 13.22 -7.43
N SER A 175 -8.37 13.08 -8.48
CA SER A 175 -8.11 11.77 -9.08
C SER A 175 -6.67 11.69 -9.55
N LYS A 176 -6.07 10.51 -9.37
CA LYS A 176 -4.69 10.22 -9.79
C LYS A 176 -4.68 8.96 -10.61
N LEU A 177 -3.87 8.97 -11.67
CA LEU A 177 -3.62 7.80 -12.50
C LEU A 177 -2.12 7.73 -12.79
N ARG A 178 -1.54 6.55 -12.62
CA ARG A 178 -0.13 6.28 -12.93
C ARG A 178 -0.04 4.94 -13.65
N ALA A 179 0.72 4.93 -14.74
CA ALA A 179 1.09 3.71 -15.45
C ALA A 179 2.60 3.70 -15.65
N VAL A 180 3.24 2.56 -15.41
CA VAL A 180 4.67 2.36 -15.58
C VAL A 180 4.89 1.06 -16.33
N TYR A 181 5.75 1.10 -17.35
CA TYR A 181 6.26 -0.09 -18.03
C TYR A 181 7.79 -0.08 -17.93
N GLY A 182 8.39 -1.26 -17.70
CA GLY A 182 9.80 -1.39 -17.39
C GLY A 182 10.43 -2.71 -17.82
N ASN A 183 11.63 -2.98 -17.29
CA ASN A 183 12.37 -4.21 -17.55
C ASN A 183 11.63 -5.46 -17.04
N ASN A 184 11.98 -6.63 -17.60
CA ASN A 184 11.37 -7.92 -17.26
C ASN A 184 9.84 -7.90 -17.43
N ASP A 185 9.36 -7.25 -18.49
CA ASP A 185 7.95 -7.06 -18.78
C ASP A 185 7.15 -6.52 -17.58
N ALA A 186 7.81 -5.69 -16.77
CA ALA A 186 7.18 -5.05 -15.63
C ALA A 186 6.08 -4.09 -16.12
N PHE A 187 4.87 -4.29 -15.63
CA PHE A 187 3.76 -3.36 -15.85
C PHE A 187 3.11 -3.04 -14.51
N GLU A 188 2.91 -1.75 -14.27
CA GLU A 188 2.29 -1.23 -13.06
C GLU A 188 1.21 -0.23 -13.45
N ALA A 189 0.03 -0.36 -12.86
CA ALA A 189 -1.06 0.60 -12.96
C ALA A 189 -1.55 0.95 -11.56
N TYR A 190 -1.72 2.24 -11.29
CA TYR A 190 -2.29 2.75 -10.06
C TYR A 190 -3.32 3.81 -10.39
N GLY A 191 -4.44 3.79 -9.68
CA GLY A 191 -5.47 4.81 -9.78
C GLY A 191 -6.11 5.08 -8.44
N SER A 192 -6.44 6.34 -8.16
CA SER A 192 -7.24 6.74 -7.03
C SER A 192 -8.25 7.81 -7.41
N VAL A 193 -9.40 7.77 -6.75
CA VAL A 193 -10.43 8.81 -6.84
C VAL A 193 -10.88 9.13 -5.42
N THR A 194 -10.97 10.42 -5.10
CA THR A 194 -11.45 10.91 -3.82
C THR A 194 -12.31 12.14 -3.99
N GLY A 195 -13.18 12.41 -3.02
CA GLY A 195 -14.00 13.60 -2.98
C GLY A 195 -15.21 13.45 -2.04
N PRO A 196 -16.07 14.47 -1.98
CA PRO A 196 -17.31 14.40 -1.22
C PRO A 196 -18.31 13.46 -1.90
N ILE A 197 -18.84 12.49 -1.15
CA ILE A 197 -19.99 11.67 -1.54
C ILE A 197 -21.28 12.41 -1.19
N SER A 198 -21.28 13.14 -0.07
CA SER A 198 -22.34 14.05 0.37
C SER A 198 -21.72 15.21 1.16
N GLU A 199 -22.55 16.14 1.66
CA GLU A 199 -22.10 17.26 2.50
C GLU A 199 -21.37 16.81 3.77
N SER A 200 -21.65 15.60 4.27
CA SER A 200 -21.11 15.06 5.53
C SER A 200 -20.31 13.78 5.35
N VAL A 201 -20.09 13.32 4.12
CA VAL A 201 -19.36 12.08 3.84
C VAL A 201 -18.32 12.31 2.76
N LEU A 202 -17.06 12.07 3.10
CA LEU A 202 -15.96 12.02 2.16
C LEU A 202 -15.62 10.57 1.83
N GLY A 203 -15.28 10.34 0.57
CA GLY A 203 -14.93 9.02 0.06
C GLY A 203 -13.59 9.00 -0.63
N LYS A 204 -12.96 7.83 -0.58
CA LYS A 204 -11.79 7.54 -1.40
C LYS A 204 -11.76 6.07 -1.79
N ILE A 205 -11.38 5.81 -3.03
CA ILE A 205 -11.04 4.49 -3.50
C ILE A 205 -9.72 4.55 -4.28
N ALA A 206 -8.84 3.60 -4.01
CA ALA A 206 -7.57 3.44 -4.69
C ALA A 206 -7.37 1.98 -5.08
N ALA A 207 -6.73 1.76 -6.23
CA ALA A 207 -6.37 0.45 -6.73
C ALA A 207 -4.97 0.48 -7.34
N SER A 208 -4.26 -0.64 -7.21
CA SER A 208 -2.95 -0.86 -7.81
C SER A 208 -2.87 -2.27 -8.37
N TYR A 209 -2.30 -2.40 -9.56
CA TYR A 209 -1.98 -3.66 -10.21
C TYR A 209 -0.51 -3.63 -10.63
N GLU A 210 0.25 -4.67 -10.26
CA GLU A 210 1.67 -4.81 -10.58
C GLU A 210 1.93 -6.23 -11.09
N THR A 211 2.57 -6.32 -12.25
CA THR A 211 3.08 -7.57 -12.81
C THR A 211 4.54 -7.41 -13.21
N ARG A 212 5.34 -8.47 -13.07
CA ARG A 212 6.72 -8.54 -13.56
C ARG A 212 7.15 -9.99 -13.72
N ASP A 213 7.88 -10.28 -14.79
CA ASP A 213 8.46 -11.60 -14.98
C ASP A 213 9.59 -11.89 -13.99
N GLY A 214 9.76 -13.18 -13.72
CA GLY A 214 10.83 -13.67 -12.86
C GLY A 214 12.20 -13.45 -13.49
N TYR A 215 13.20 -13.18 -12.67
CA TYR A 215 14.59 -12.99 -13.12
C TYR A 215 15.51 -14.12 -12.64
N THR A 216 15.04 -15.00 -11.77
CA THR A 216 15.81 -16.14 -11.27
C THR A 216 15.37 -17.41 -11.99
N ARG A 217 16.26 -18.05 -12.75
CA ARG A 217 15.92 -19.31 -13.44
C ARG A 217 16.21 -20.51 -12.56
N ASN A 218 15.24 -21.39 -12.40
CA ASN A 218 15.44 -22.69 -11.77
C ASN A 218 16.04 -23.68 -12.78
N VAL A 219 17.31 -24.03 -12.59
CA VAL A 219 18.05 -24.93 -13.50
C VAL A 219 17.55 -26.39 -13.48
N PHE A 220 16.75 -26.79 -12.49
CA PHE A 220 16.23 -28.16 -12.39
C PHE A 220 14.99 -28.40 -13.26
N ASN A 221 14.06 -27.46 -13.31
CA ASN A 221 12.81 -27.56 -14.07
C ASN A 221 12.65 -26.52 -15.20
N GLY A 222 13.57 -25.55 -15.30
CA GLY A 222 13.54 -24.49 -16.31
C GLY A 222 12.53 -23.37 -16.03
N ASP A 223 11.83 -23.40 -14.89
CA ASP A 223 10.85 -22.36 -14.53
C ASP A 223 11.55 -21.10 -14.00
N ASP A 224 10.99 -19.92 -14.29
CA ASP A 224 11.44 -18.66 -13.70
C ASP A 224 10.79 -18.44 -12.31
N LEU A 225 11.58 -17.94 -11.36
CA LEU A 225 11.25 -17.60 -9.98
C LEU A 225 11.33 -16.07 -9.79
N ASP A 226 10.80 -15.58 -8.67
CA ASP A 226 10.78 -14.15 -8.31
C ASP A 226 9.91 -13.27 -9.23
N ASN A 227 8.93 -13.88 -9.89
CA ASN A 227 7.88 -13.17 -10.61
C ASN A 227 6.94 -12.45 -9.64
N LEU A 228 6.29 -11.39 -10.11
CA LEU A 228 5.36 -10.57 -9.33
C LEU A 228 4.02 -10.52 -10.05
N ASP A 229 2.94 -10.77 -9.32
CA ASP A 229 1.55 -10.56 -9.76
C ASP A 229 0.74 -10.16 -8.52
N ARG A 230 0.43 -8.86 -8.43
CA ARG A 230 -0.17 -8.27 -7.25
C ARG A 230 -1.29 -7.33 -7.66
N PHE A 231 -2.44 -7.53 -7.05
CA PHE A 231 -3.56 -6.59 -7.11
C PHE A 231 -3.86 -6.11 -5.69
N SER A 232 -4.02 -4.81 -5.52
CA SER A 232 -4.32 -4.18 -4.24
C SER A 232 -5.40 -3.13 -4.40
N THR A 233 -6.29 -3.04 -3.42
CA THR A 233 -7.34 -2.03 -3.35
C THR A 233 -7.45 -1.48 -1.94
N ARG A 234 -7.82 -0.21 -1.84
CA ARG A 234 -8.14 0.46 -0.59
C ARG A 234 -9.38 1.31 -0.80
N GLY A 235 -10.33 1.20 0.12
CA GLY A 235 -11.50 2.06 0.21
C GLY A 235 -11.54 2.71 1.57
N GLU A 236 -11.91 3.99 1.60
CA GLU A 236 -12.06 4.74 2.83
C GLU A 236 -13.29 5.65 2.76
N LEU A 237 -14.01 5.72 3.89
CA LEU A 237 -15.10 6.64 4.11
C LEU A 237 -14.81 7.45 5.37
N SER A 238 -14.99 8.77 5.29
CA SER A 238 -14.85 9.68 6.42
C SER A 238 -16.17 10.40 6.65
N PHE A 239 -16.77 10.19 7.82
CA PHE A 239 -18.02 10.85 8.22
C PHE A 239 -17.72 12.13 9.00
N LEU A 240 -18.11 13.27 8.46
CA LEU A 240 -18.06 14.59 9.08
C LEU A 240 -19.34 14.79 9.90
N VAL A 241 -19.34 14.31 11.15
CA VAL A 241 -20.52 14.36 12.03
C VAL A 241 -20.73 15.78 12.59
N SER A 242 -19.65 16.55 12.69
CA SER A 242 -19.59 18.00 12.96
C SER A 242 -18.20 18.51 12.56
N ASP A 243 -17.96 19.83 12.54
CA ASP A 243 -16.65 20.44 12.26
C ASP A 243 -15.48 19.92 13.15
N LYS A 244 -15.78 19.14 14.20
CA LYS A 244 -14.82 18.64 15.20
C LYS A 244 -14.78 17.11 15.33
N LEU A 245 -15.60 16.36 14.58
CA LEU A 245 -15.65 14.90 14.70
C LEU A 245 -15.64 14.22 13.33
N THR A 246 -14.53 13.55 13.04
CA THR A 246 -14.33 12.69 11.86
C THR A 246 -14.19 11.24 12.31
N ILE A 247 -15.00 10.34 11.75
CA ILE A 247 -14.86 8.89 11.95
C ILE A 247 -14.40 8.27 10.63
N PRO A 248 -13.13 7.86 10.51
CA PRO A 248 -12.65 7.16 9.33
C PRO A 248 -12.96 5.67 9.42
N GLN A 249 -13.43 5.09 8.31
CA GLN A 249 -13.58 3.65 8.13
C GLN A 249 -12.68 3.21 6.97
N HIS A 250 -11.69 2.37 7.27
CA HIS A 250 -10.73 1.86 6.29
C HIS A 250 -11.04 0.40 5.93
N GLN A 251 -11.01 0.09 4.63
CA GLN A 251 -11.03 -1.28 4.11
C GLN A 251 -9.91 -1.45 3.08
N ALA A 252 -8.97 -2.36 3.33
CA ALA A 252 -7.89 -2.68 2.40
C ALA A 252 -7.92 -4.17 2.04
N ALA A 253 -7.68 -4.49 0.77
CA ALA A 253 -7.56 -5.86 0.28
C ALA A 253 -6.40 -5.94 -0.71
N ALA A 254 -5.47 -6.86 -0.48
CA ALA A 254 -4.36 -7.13 -1.40
C ALA A 254 -4.27 -8.64 -1.66
N PRO A 255 -5.12 -9.19 -2.56
CA PRO A 255 -5.01 -10.60 -2.93
C PRO A 255 -3.69 -10.84 -3.68
N GLU A 256 -2.71 -11.45 -3.00
CA GLU A 256 -1.54 -12.00 -3.67
C GLU A 256 -1.91 -13.34 -4.31
N ARG A 257 -1.90 -13.39 -5.65
CA ARG A 257 -2.04 -14.65 -6.37
C ARG A 257 -0.66 -15.24 -6.57
N HIS A 258 -0.22 -16.05 -5.61
CA HIS A 258 0.85 -16.99 -5.92
C HIS A 258 0.31 -17.96 -6.97
N ARG A 259 0.79 -17.83 -8.21
CA ARG A 259 0.64 -18.88 -9.22
C ARG A 259 1.54 -20.04 -8.81
N LEU A 260 1.16 -20.73 -7.73
CA LEU A 260 1.62 -22.09 -7.48
C LEU A 260 1.12 -22.89 -8.67
N GLN A 261 2.01 -23.13 -9.62
CA GLN A 261 1.75 -24.02 -10.73
C GLN A 261 1.34 -25.35 -10.11
N ARG A 262 0.04 -25.63 -10.14
CA ARG A 262 -0.52 -26.89 -9.68
C ARG A 262 0.21 -28.00 -10.42
N ARG A 263 1.06 -28.74 -9.71
CA ARG A 263 1.46 -30.08 -10.14
C ARG A 263 0.18 -30.81 -10.51
N ARG A 264 0.09 -31.25 -11.77
CA ARG A 264 -0.93 -32.19 -12.24
C ARG A 264 -0.79 -33.48 -11.43
N HIS A 265 -1.47 -33.60 -10.29
CA HIS A 265 -1.71 -34.88 -9.63
C HIS A 265 -3.20 -35.08 -9.37
N HIS A 266 -3.58 -36.36 -9.47
CA HIS A 266 -4.88 -36.93 -9.78
C HIS A 266 -6.08 -36.45 -8.92
N PRO A 267 -7.32 -36.55 -9.46
CA PRO A 267 -8.51 -36.00 -8.83
C PRO A 267 -9.21 -37.05 -7.98
N HIS A 268 -8.92 -37.13 -6.68
CA HIS A 268 -9.91 -37.63 -5.72
C HIS A 268 -9.66 -36.98 -4.36
N GLN A 269 -10.75 -36.49 -3.77
CA GLN A 269 -10.84 -35.87 -2.44
C GLN A 269 -10.48 -34.38 -2.37
N LEU A 270 -11.51 -33.53 -2.49
CA LEU A 270 -11.63 -32.25 -1.74
C LEU A 270 -13.04 -31.67 -1.91
N GLN A 271 -14.07 -32.48 -1.65
CA GLN A 271 -15.39 -31.97 -1.25
C GLN A 271 -15.42 -32.00 0.28
N ARG A 272 -15.05 -30.89 0.95
CA ARG A 272 -15.47 -30.60 2.34
C ARG A 272 -15.06 -29.25 2.95
N GLN A 273 -14.30 -28.38 2.27
CA GLN A 273 -13.80 -27.14 2.89
C GLN A 273 -14.39 -25.80 2.37
N VAL A 274 -15.55 -25.79 1.71
CA VAL A 274 -16.18 -24.54 1.20
C VAL A 274 -17.37 -24.05 2.05
N ARG A 275 -17.66 -24.67 3.20
CA ARG A 275 -18.85 -24.31 4.01
C ARG A 275 -18.60 -23.58 5.33
N ALA A 276 -17.37 -23.15 5.64
CA ALA A 276 -17.04 -22.61 6.97
C ALA A 276 -16.75 -21.10 7.05
N VAL A 277 -16.82 -20.34 5.95
CA VAL A 277 -16.50 -18.88 5.96
C VAL A 277 -17.73 -17.97 5.99
N PHE A 278 -18.96 -18.51 5.90
CA PHE A 278 -20.19 -17.71 5.82
C PHE A 278 -21.09 -17.70 7.08
N ALA A 279 -20.65 -18.27 8.21
CA ALA A 279 -21.51 -18.38 9.41
C ALA A 279 -21.06 -17.54 10.62
N GLY A 280 -20.05 -16.68 10.49
CA GLY A 280 -19.51 -15.90 11.62
C GLY A 280 -20.01 -14.46 11.77
N ALA A 281 -20.75 -13.92 10.78
CA ALA A 281 -21.06 -12.48 10.70
C ALA A 281 -22.51 -12.10 11.03
N ALA A 282 -23.31 -13.02 11.58
CA ALA A 282 -24.74 -12.77 11.89
C ALA A 282 -25.12 -13.01 13.36
N HIS A 283 -24.17 -12.94 14.29
CA HIS A 283 -24.47 -13.15 15.72
C HIS A 283 -23.78 -12.16 16.67
N ARG A 284 -23.66 -10.90 16.26
CA ARG A 284 -23.24 -9.83 17.16
C ARG A 284 -23.88 -8.48 16.81
N LEU A 285 -25.21 -8.50 16.68
CA LEU A 285 -26.05 -7.30 16.57
C LEU A 285 -27.39 -7.42 17.31
N VAL A 286 -27.50 -8.35 18.26
CA VAL A 286 -28.53 -8.32 19.32
C VAL A 286 -27.88 -8.85 20.59
N GLN A 287 -27.23 -7.94 21.32
CA GLN A 287 -27.12 -7.88 22.78
C GLN A 287 -26.42 -6.57 23.15
#